data_AF-A0A366TTC3-F1
#
_entry.id   AF-A0A366TTC3-F1
#
_cell.length_a   1.000
_cell.length_b   1.000
_cell.length_c   1.000
_cell.angle_alpha   90.00
_cell.angle_beta   90.00
_cell.angle_gamma   90.00
#
_symmetry.space_group_name_H-M   'P 1'
#
loop_
_entity.id
_entity.type
_entity.pdbx_description
1 polymer ?
#
loop_
_entity_poly.entity_id
_entity_poly.type
_entity_poly.pdbx_seq_one_letter_code
_entity_poly.pdbx_strand_id
1 'polypeptide(L)'
;MEKIKDYFINFVLFLVYFIIVLFALVFNNSLGWFLLAFFTLYVSWSLISLSSFLKKLSVTCTLQPLVYRKKSMQVIFSIAKKRTFSLPLPRLQIGFPAIFAEKKQEILILTNKPQEVQLLWQPKERGCHETLTVIFTAYDSLGLFRKSAKREISFPVTVLPAFCKIQAEKLQRVLEKKQQLNAYQRGLDFREHRAYRPGDSFNRIDWKLSAHTQEWLYREYDYQEEECSPLFCFWGSHSPKFEPLLDLYFSLWHLRKEKQPELLILGNRAFHGKDPGHTYFASLEAGDEKAFLAHLKKYAKKQIVLFVPENSPEVSEAIETLSKDRTVYLVYFVEKQLMVQEKDKICSLPGGEWIDD
;
A
#
# COMPACT_ATOMS: atom_id res chain seq x y z
N MET A 1 3.24 -14.40 26.24
CA MET A 1 3.78 -13.84 27.49
C MET A 1 2.72 -13.14 28.35
N GLU A 2 1.87 -12.25 27.80
CA GLU A 2 0.88 -11.51 28.64
C GLU A 2 -0.08 -12.42 29.44
N LYS A 3 -0.61 -13.51 28.85
CA LYS A 3 -1.46 -14.46 29.59
C LYS A 3 -0.79 -15.09 30.82
N ILE A 4 0.50 -15.42 30.73
CA ILE A 4 1.24 -16.05 31.84
C ILE A 4 1.38 -15.06 33.01
N LYS A 5 1.65 -13.79 32.69
CA LYS A 5 1.70 -12.72 33.68
C LYS A 5 0.35 -12.54 34.37
N ASP A 6 -0.76 -12.58 33.63
CA ASP A 6 -2.09 -12.44 34.21
C ASP A 6 -2.43 -13.62 35.14
N TYR A 7 -2.09 -14.85 34.76
CA TYR A 7 -2.27 -16.02 35.63
C TYR A 7 -1.41 -15.94 36.91
N PHE A 8 -0.17 -15.46 36.80
CA PHE A 8 0.69 -15.28 37.96
C PHE A 8 0.14 -14.25 38.94
N ILE A 9 -0.35 -13.11 38.44
CA ILE A 9 -0.97 -12.08 39.29
C ILE A 9 -2.20 -12.64 39.99
N ASN A 10 -3.08 -13.33 39.27
CA ASN A 10 -4.26 -13.96 39.86
C ASN A 10 -3.87 -15.03 40.90
N PHE A 11 -2.81 -15.81 40.65
CA PHE A 11 -2.30 -16.82 41.58
C PHE A 11 -1.82 -16.18 42.90
N VAL A 12 -1.06 -15.09 42.83
CA VAL A 12 -0.61 -14.35 44.02
C VAL A 12 -1.81 -13.87 44.84
N LEU A 13 -2.88 -13.38 44.19
CA LEU A 13 -4.10 -12.96 44.88
C LEU A 13 -4.83 -14.13 45.57
N PHE A 14 -4.87 -15.31 44.94
CA PHE A 14 -5.40 -16.51 45.58
C PHE A 14 -4.54 -16.98 46.76
N LEU A 15 -3.22 -16.81 46.70
CA LEU A 15 -2.32 -17.11 47.81
C LEU A 15 -2.55 -16.17 48.99
N VAL A 16 -2.75 -14.86 48.73
CA VAL A 16 -3.14 -13.90 49.78
C VAL A 16 -4.48 -14.27 50.40
N TYR A 17 -5.48 -14.65 49.58
CA TYR A 17 -6.75 -15.15 50.09
C TYR A 17 -6.57 -16.38 51.00
N PHE A 18 -5.72 -17.34 50.61
CA PHE A 18 -5.43 -18.52 51.41
C PHE A 18 -4.77 -18.18 52.76
N ILE A 19 -3.87 -17.20 52.79
CA ILE A 19 -3.27 -16.70 54.05
C ILE A 19 -4.35 -16.11 54.96
N ILE A 20 -5.32 -15.37 54.42
CA ILE A 20 -6.43 -14.80 55.19
C ILE A 20 -7.32 -15.91 55.78
N VAL A 21 -7.58 -16.97 55.02
CA VAL A 21 -8.30 -18.17 55.50
C VAL A 21 -7.57 -18.79 56.69
N LEU A 22 -6.26 -19.03 56.55
CA LEU A 22 -5.44 -19.59 57.63
C LEU A 22 -5.43 -18.68 58.86
N PHE A 23 -5.30 -17.37 58.67
CA PHE A 23 -5.34 -16.38 59.76
C PHE A 23 -6.68 -16.44 60.52
N ALA A 24 -7.81 -16.50 59.81
CA ALA A 24 -9.13 -16.61 60.44
C ALA A 24 -9.27 -17.91 61.25
N LEU A 25 -8.77 -19.03 60.74
CA LEU A 25 -8.85 -20.34 61.40
C LEU A 25 -7.93 -20.45 62.62
N VAL A 26 -6.68 -19.96 62.53
CA VAL A 26 -5.67 -20.09 63.59
C VAL A 26 -5.97 -19.16 64.76
N PHE A 27 -6.30 -17.90 64.49
CA PHE A 27 -6.51 -16.90 65.55
C PHE A 27 -7.96 -16.83 66.04
N ASN A 28 -8.91 -17.37 65.27
CA ASN A 28 -10.35 -17.44 65.59
C ASN A 28 -10.91 -16.15 66.22
N ASN A 29 -10.55 -15.00 65.66
CA ASN A 29 -10.96 -13.68 66.13
C ASN A 29 -12.00 -13.06 65.18
N SER A 30 -12.86 -12.19 65.70
CA SER A 30 -13.86 -11.41 64.95
C SER A 30 -13.26 -10.70 63.73
N LEU A 31 -12.07 -10.09 63.89
CA LEU A 31 -11.35 -9.44 62.77
C LEU A 31 -10.99 -10.41 61.65
N GLY A 32 -10.55 -11.63 61.97
CA GLY A 32 -10.18 -12.64 60.99
C GLY A 32 -11.39 -13.10 60.17
N TRP A 33 -12.50 -13.37 60.85
CA TRP A 33 -13.76 -13.75 60.20
C TRP A 33 -14.36 -12.60 59.35
N PHE A 34 -14.27 -11.36 59.81
CA PHE A 34 -14.67 -10.18 59.03
C PHE A 34 -13.85 -10.05 57.74
N LEU A 35 -12.51 -10.13 57.84
CA LEU A 35 -11.62 -10.07 56.67
C LEU A 35 -11.92 -11.21 55.69
N LEU A 36 -12.11 -12.43 56.20
CA LEU A 36 -12.48 -13.57 55.38
C LEU A 36 -13.79 -13.32 54.62
N ALA A 37 -14.85 -12.90 55.31
CA ALA A 37 -16.14 -12.62 54.68
C ALA A 37 -16.03 -11.54 53.59
N PHE A 38 -15.35 -10.44 53.89
CA PHE A 38 -15.13 -9.33 52.96
C PHE A 38 -14.36 -9.77 51.70
N PHE A 39 -13.21 -10.43 51.87
CA PHE A 39 -12.40 -10.91 50.76
C PHE A 39 -13.11 -12.00 49.95
N THR A 40 -13.86 -12.89 50.61
CA THR A 40 -14.62 -13.94 49.92
C THR A 40 -15.71 -13.34 49.04
N LEU A 41 -16.42 -12.33 49.53
CA LEU A 41 -17.42 -11.60 48.75
C LEU A 41 -16.78 -10.85 47.57
N TYR A 42 -15.64 -10.20 47.80
CA TYR A 42 -14.89 -9.50 46.76
C TYR A 42 -14.36 -10.44 45.66
N VAL A 43 -13.71 -11.56 46.03
CA VAL A 43 -13.21 -12.55 45.07
C VAL A 43 -14.36 -13.17 44.27
N SER A 44 -15.47 -13.49 44.94
CA SER A 44 -16.68 -14.00 44.27
C SER A 44 -17.23 -13.00 43.26
N TRP A 45 -17.35 -11.72 43.64
CA TRP A 45 -17.78 -10.64 42.75
C TRP A 45 -16.84 -10.47 41.54
N SER A 46 -15.53 -10.50 41.80
CA SER A 46 -14.50 -10.37 40.77
C SER A 46 -14.56 -11.51 39.75
N LEU A 47 -14.67 -12.76 40.22
CA LEU A 47 -14.79 -13.93 39.35
C LEU A 47 -16.06 -13.91 38.50
N ILE A 48 -17.21 -13.55 39.09
CA ILE A 48 -18.49 -13.48 38.37
C ILE A 48 -18.45 -12.39 37.29
N SER A 49 -17.91 -11.21 37.61
CA SER A 49 -17.82 -10.09 36.67
C SER A 49 -16.88 -10.40 35.49
N LEU A 50 -15.68 -10.91 35.75
CA LEU A 50 -14.67 -11.25 34.74
C LEU A 50 -15.04 -12.49 33.91
N SER A 51 -15.75 -13.47 34.49
CA SER A 51 -16.08 -14.73 33.82
C SER A 51 -16.89 -14.50 32.54
N SER A 52 -17.92 -13.67 32.61
CA SER A 52 -18.90 -13.51 31.53
C SER A 52 -18.66 -12.32 30.61
N PHE A 53 -17.86 -11.33 31.03
CA PHE A 53 -17.73 -10.05 30.32
C PHE A 53 -17.07 -10.17 28.94
N LEU A 54 -15.86 -10.72 28.87
CA LEU A 54 -15.10 -10.77 27.61
C LEU A 54 -15.83 -11.55 26.52
N LYS A 55 -16.58 -12.61 26.87
CA LYS A 55 -17.37 -13.40 25.91
C LYS A 55 -18.51 -12.57 25.28
N LYS A 56 -19.08 -11.63 26.04
CA LYS A 56 -20.26 -10.84 25.68
C LYS A 56 -19.94 -9.52 24.96
N LEU A 57 -18.68 -9.23 24.67
CA LEU A 57 -18.30 -8.07 23.85
C LEU A 57 -18.63 -8.32 22.38
N SER A 58 -19.25 -7.36 21.72
CA SER A 58 -19.28 -7.23 20.26
C SER A 58 -18.30 -6.13 19.87
N VAL A 59 -17.44 -6.44 18.91
CA VAL A 59 -16.47 -5.50 18.39
C VAL A 59 -16.65 -5.47 16.89
N THR A 60 -16.94 -4.29 16.36
CA THR A 60 -17.00 -4.02 14.93
C THR A 60 -15.92 -3.02 14.58
N CYS A 61 -15.31 -3.21 13.42
CA CYS A 61 -14.30 -2.30 12.89
C CYS A 61 -14.88 -1.61 11.66
N THR A 62 -14.88 -0.29 11.66
CA THR A 62 -15.31 0.53 10.53
C THR A 62 -14.09 1.23 9.94
N LEU A 63 -13.87 0.97 8.65
CA LEU A 63 -12.71 1.43 7.91
C LEU A 63 -13.03 1.49 6.41
N GLN A 64 -12.14 2.13 5.64
CA GLN A 64 -12.23 2.16 4.19
C GLN A 64 -11.65 0.86 3.61
N PRO A 65 -12.37 0.16 2.71
CA PRO A 65 -11.92 -1.13 2.18
C PRO A 65 -10.68 -1.03 1.29
N LEU A 66 -10.41 0.17 0.75
CA LEU A 66 -9.30 0.43 -0.16
C LEU A 66 -8.42 1.54 0.38
N VAL A 67 -7.13 1.26 0.48
CA VAL A 67 -6.17 2.10 1.20
C VAL A 67 -4.87 2.18 0.42
N TYR A 68 -4.18 3.31 0.47
CA TYR A 68 -2.83 3.43 -0.08
C TYR A 68 -1.77 3.24 0.99
N ARG A 69 -0.70 2.52 0.66
CA ARG A 69 0.50 2.40 1.47
C ARG A 69 1.06 3.77 1.85
N LYS A 70 1.69 3.87 3.03
CA LYS A 70 2.23 5.10 3.63
C LYS A 70 1.22 6.21 3.94
N LYS A 71 -0.06 6.08 3.54
CA LYS A 71 -1.09 7.07 3.88
C LYS A 71 -1.69 6.76 5.25
N SER A 72 -1.54 7.68 6.19
CA SER A 72 -2.15 7.56 7.52
C SER A 72 -3.68 7.69 7.42
N MET A 73 -4.41 6.81 8.12
CA MET A 73 -5.86 6.89 8.25
C MET A 73 -6.31 6.66 9.69
N GLN A 74 -7.55 7.06 9.96
CA GLN A 74 -8.25 6.71 11.18
C GLN A 74 -9.04 5.41 10.99
N VAL A 75 -8.81 4.45 11.88
CA VAL A 75 -9.59 3.22 12.00
C VAL A 75 -10.45 3.33 13.24
N ILE A 76 -11.75 3.08 13.10
CA ILE A 76 -12.70 3.20 14.21
C ILE A 76 -13.10 1.80 14.67
N PHE A 77 -12.87 1.52 15.95
CA PHE A 77 -13.34 0.32 16.62
C PHE A 77 -14.57 0.69 17.44
N SER A 78 -15.71 0.11 17.08
CA SER A 78 -16.95 0.25 17.85
C SER A 78 -17.13 -0.96 18.75
N ILE A 79 -17.14 -0.71 20.06
CA ILE A 79 -17.14 -1.74 21.09
C ILE A 79 -18.42 -1.60 21.89
N ALA A 80 -19.22 -2.66 21.90
CA ALA A 80 -20.50 -2.68 22.59
C ALA A 80 -20.69 -3.97 23.39
N LYS A 81 -21.62 -3.95 24.34
CA LYS A 81 -22.06 -5.15 25.07
C LYS A 81 -23.22 -5.79 24.32
N LYS A 82 -23.20 -7.11 24.14
CA LYS A 82 -24.25 -7.86 23.41
C LYS A 82 -25.61 -7.92 24.13
N ARG A 83 -25.75 -7.50 25.40
CA ARG A 83 -26.98 -7.72 26.20
C ARG A 83 -27.25 -6.61 27.22
N THR A 84 -28.53 -6.40 27.53
CA THR A 84 -29.06 -5.35 28.43
C THR A 84 -28.67 -5.51 29.91
N PHE A 85 -28.64 -6.73 30.45
CA PHE A 85 -28.24 -7.00 31.85
C PHE A 85 -26.77 -7.44 31.90
N SER A 86 -25.87 -6.46 31.94
CA SER A 86 -24.45 -6.69 32.16
C SER A 86 -24.05 -6.07 33.50
N LEU A 87 -23.30 -6.81 34.32
CA LEU A 87 -22.74 -6.26 35.54
C LEU A 87 -21.90 -5.02 35.17
N PRO A 88 -22.07 -3.90 35.89
CA PRO A 88 -21.27 -2.72 35.65
C PRO A 88 -19.80 -3.02 35.97
N LEU A 89 -18.95 -2.65 35.01
CA LEU A 89 -17.51 -2.43 35.13
C LEU A 89 -16.63 -3.66 35.30
N PRO A 90 -15.98 -4.01 34.19
CA PRO A 90 -14.54 -4.13 34.17
C PRO A 90 -13.92 -2.99 33.37
N ARG A 91 -12.82 -2.42 33.89
CA ARG A 91 -11.91 -1.60 33.08
C ARG A 91 -11.39 -2.50 31.98
N LEU A 92 -11.53 -2.08 30.73
CA LEU A 92 -11.11 -2.85 29.56
C LEU A 92 -9.90 -2.17 28.95
N GLN A 93 -8.78 -2.89 28.90
CA GLN A 93 -7.64 -2.51 28.10
C GLN A 93 -7.66 -3.30 26.79
N ILE A 94 -7.39 -2.61 25.71
CA ILE A 94 -7.37 -3.15 24.37
C ILE A 94 -5.93 -3.03 23.89
N GLY A 95 -5.30 -4.17 23.64
CA GLY A 95 -4.00 -4.29 23.02
C GLY A 95 -4.16 -4.43 21.51
N PHE A 96 -3.67 -3.44 20.78
CA PHE A 96 -3.63 -3.45 19.32
C PHE A 96 -2.29 -4.00 18.83
N PRO A 97 -2.26 -4.62 17.64
CA PRO A 97 -1.01 -5.09 17.05
C PRO A 97 -0.10 -3.91 16.70
N ALA A 98 1.19 -4.18 16.51
CA ALA A 98 2.23 -3.17 16.24
C ALA A 98 2.04 -2.35 14.96
N ILE A 99 1.01 -2.67 14.18
CA ILE A 99 0.62 -1.97 12.96
C ILE A 99 0.00 -0.59 13.29
N PHE A 100 -0.59 -0.41 14.48
CA PHE A 100 -1.15 0.86 14.94
C PHE A 100 -0.12 1.68 15.72
N ALA A 101 -0.25 3.01 15.68
CA ALA A 101 0.61 3.92 16.45
C ALA A 101 0.41 3.72 17.97
N GLU A 102 -0.85 3.57 18.40
CA GLU A 102 -1.20 3.29 19.78
C GLU A 102 -1.27 1.78 20.02
N LYS A 103 -0.47 1.30 20.97
CA LYS A 103 -0.40 -0.13 21.29
C LYS A 103 -1.49 -0.56 22.26
N LYS A 104 -1.92 0.35 23.14
CA LYS A 104 -2.83 0.05 24.26
C LYS A 104 -3.77 1.21 24.50
N GLN A 105 -5.05 0.90 24.63
CA GLN A 105 -6.06 1.88 25.00
C GLN A 105 -6.96 1.34 26.08
N GLU A 106 -7.34 2.19 27.02
CA GLU A 106 -8.19 1.80 28.14
C GLU A 106 -9.54 2.48 28.04
N ILE A 107 -10.59 1.69 28.18
CA ILE A 107 -11.97 2.17 28.17
C ILE A 107 -12.75 1.59 29.34
N LEU A 108 -13.65 2.41 29.89
CA LEU A 108 -14.60 2.01 30.91
C LEU A 108 -15.94 1.75 30.24
N ILE A 109 -16.29 0.48 30.06
CA ILE A 109 -17.57 0.12 29.44
C ILE A 109 -18.67 0.11 30.50
N LEU A 110 -19.11 1.32 30.85
CA LEU A 110 -20.19 1.58 31.79
C LEU A 110 -21.57 1.24 31.19
N THR A 111 -21.74 1.46 29.89
CA THR A 111 -23.04 1.46 29.23
C THR A 111 -23.15 0.35 28.17
N ASN A 112 -24.37 0.07 27.71
CA ASN A 112 -24.60 -0.81 26.54
C ASN A 112 -24.45 -0.06 25.20
N LYS A 113 -24.28 1.26 25.25
CA LYS A 113 -24.02 2.07 24.04
C LYS A 113 -22.66 1.70 23.45
N PRO A 114 -22.54 1.66 22.11
CA PRO A 114 -21.25 1.47 21.47
C PRO A 114 -20.31 2.61 21.88
N GLN A 115 -19.12 2.25 22.31
CA GLN A 115 -18.03 3.19 22.53
C GLN A 115 -17.06 3.08 21.36
N GLU A 116 -16.76 4.23 20.76
CA GLU A 116 -15.86 4.31 19.62
C GLU A 116 -14.45 4.62 20.09
N VAL A 117 -13.51 3.89 19.51
CA VAL A 117 -12.08 4.02 19.72
C VAL A 117 -11.46 4.32 18.37
N GLN A 118 -10.87 5.51 18.23
CA GLN A 118 -10.24 5.96 17.00
C GLN A 118 -8.73 5.74 17.11
N LEU A 119 -8.15 5.04 16.13
CA LEU A 119 -6.72 4.77 16.08
C LEU A 119 -6.13 5.26 14.77
N LEU A 120 -4.90 5.76 14.84
CA LEU A 120 -4.12 6.06 13.65
C LEU A 120 -3.42 4.79 13.14
N TRP A 121 -3.65 4.46 11.88
CA TRP A 121 -3.01 3.36 11.17
C TRP A 121 -2.32 3.89 9.90
N GLN A 122 -1.05 3.53 9.74
CA GLN A 122 -0.29 3.79 8.52
C GLN A 122 0.27 2.46 8.00
N PRO A 123 -0.31 1.88 6.93
CA PRO A 123 0.15 0.61 6.40
C PRO A 123 1.52 0.75 5.74
N LYS A 124 2.46 -0.09 6.17
CA LYS A 124 3.83 -0.16 5.64
C LYS A 124 3.97 -1.12 4.48
N GLU A 125 3.20 -2.21 4.53
CA GLU A 125 3.19 -3.27 3.53
C GLU A 125 1.86 -3.26 2.79
N ARG A 126 1.90 -3.66 1.52
CA ARG A 126 0.72 -3.83 0.67
C ARG A 126 0.19 -5.25 0.79
N GLY A 127 -1.08 -5.44 0.47
CA GLY A 127 -1.72 -6.76 0.57
C GLY A 127 -3.20 -6.70 0.91
N CYS A 128 -3.81 -7.87 0.89
CA CYS A 128 -5.19 -8.07 1.33
C CYS A 128 -5.18 -8.60 2.76
N HIS A 129 -5.73 -7.84 3.68
CA HIS A 129 -5.95 -8.24 5.06
C HIS A 129 -7.45 -8.52 5.23
N GLU A 130 -7.79 -9.64 5.87
CA GLU A 130 -9.19 -10.01 6.14
C GLU A 130 -9.51 -9.99 7.63
N THR A 131 -8.52 -10.26 8.47
CA THR A 131 -8.70 -10.41 9.91
C THR A 131 -7.60 -9.70 10.69
N LEU A 132 -7.98 -9.11 11.81
CA LEU A 132 -7.07 -8.46 12.74
C LEU A 132 -7.16 -9.11 14.11
N THR A 133 -6.02 -9.51 14.68
CA THR A 133 -5.98 -10.02 16.05
C THR A 133 -5.84 -8.87 17.05
N VAL A 134 -6.81 -8.74 17.95
CA VAL A 134 -6.81 -7.76 19.04
C VAL A 134 -6.87 -8.48 20.38
N ILE A 135 -6.13 -7.97 21.36
CA ILE A 135 -6.07 -8.52 22.71
C ILE A 135 -6.97 -7.68 23.61
N PHE A 136 -7.91 -8.31 24.29
CA PHE A 136 -8.80 -7.67 25.25
C PHE A 136 -8.44 -8.12 26.66
N THR A 137 -8.02 -7.20 27.51
CA THR A 137 -7.70 -7.43 28.92
C THR A 137 -8.73 -6.74 29.80
N ALA A 138 -9.59 -7.52 30.45
CA ALA A 138 -10.53 -7.02 31.43
C ALA A 138 -9.91 -7.05 32.83
N TYR A 139 -10.19 -6.01 33.60
CA TYR A 139 -9.79 -5.81 34.99
C TYR A 139 -11.03 -5.74 35.87
N ASP A 140 -10.96 -6.22 37.10
CA ASP A 140 -12.03 -6.01 38.07
C ASP A 140 -12.08 -4.56 38.59
N SER A 141 -13.05 -4.27 39.46
CA SER A 141 -13.29 -2.90 39.97
C SER A 141 -12.09 -2.29 40.70
N LEU A 142 -11.24 -3.10 41.33
CA LEU A 142 -10.00 -2.64 41.98
C LEU A 142 -8.75 -2.84 41.09
N GLY A 143 -8.87 -3.47 39.93
CA GLY A 143 -7.76 -3.73 39.01
C GLY A 143 -6.78 -4.83 39.44
N LEU A 144 -7.13 -5.63 40.46
CA LEU A 144 -6.32 -6.72 40.98
C LEU A 144 -6.39 -7.94 40.07
N PHE A 145 -7.61 -8.43 39.80
CA PHE A 145 -7.81 -9.59 38.94
C PHE A 145 -7.83 -9.20 37.48
N ARG A 146 -7.20 -10.05 36.66
CA ARG A 146 -7.04 -9.80 35.22
C ARG A 146 -7.49 -10.99 34.40
N LYS A 147 -8.12 -10.71 33.27
CA LYS A 147 -8.46 -11.74 32.29
C LYS A 147 -8.19 -11.21 30.89
N SER A 148 -7.41 -11.97 30.12
CA SER A 148 -7.06 -11.61 28.75
C SER A 148 -7.63 -12.61 27.73
N ALA A 149 -8.25 -12.10 26.68
CA ALA A 149 -8.75 -12.87 25.55
C ALA A 149 -8.22 -12.29 24.24
N LYS A 150 -7.68 -13.17 23.38
CA LYS A 150 -7.37 -12.81 21.99
C LYS A 150 -8.62 -13.00 21.16
N ARG A 151 -8.91 -12.05 20.26
CA ARG A 151 -10.04 -12.13 19.34
C ARG A 151 -9.60 -11.69 17.96
N GLU A 152 -10.01 -12.46 16.97
CA GLU A 152 -9.93 -12.09 15.57
C GLU A 152 -11.18 -11.28 15.21
N ILE A 153 -10.96 -10.11 14.62
CA ILE A 153 -11.99 -9.17 14.20
C ILE A 153 -11.91 -9.08 12.68
N SER A 154 -13.08 -9.02 12.03
CA SER A 154 -13.14 -8.76 10.58
C SER A 154 -12.48 -7.42 10.26
N PHE A 155 -11.51 -7.46 9.35
CA PHE A 155 -10.69 -6.35 8.93
C PHE A 155 -10.42 -6.43 7.41
N PRO A 156 -11.46 -6.34 6.56
CA PRO A 156 -11.35 -6.55 5.11
C PRO A 156 -10.76 -5.30 4.43
N VAL A 157 -9.44 -5.17 4.44
CA VAL A 157 -8.72 -4.05 3.83
C VAL A 157 -7.79 -4.52 2.74
N THR A 158 -7.90 -3.89 1.57
CA THR A 158 -6.90 -4.00 0.50
C THR A 158 -5.99 -2.79 0.54
N VAL A 159 -4.72 -3.01 0.88
CA VAL A 159 -3.66 -2.00 0.83
C VAL A 159 -2.99 -2.04 -0.55
N LEU A 160 -3.13 -0.94 -1.27
CA LEU A 160 -2.54 -0.66 -2.58
C LEU A 160 -1.16 -0.03 -2.45
N PRO A 161 -0.36 -0.05 -3.54
CA PRO A 161 0.86 0.75 -3.64
C PRO A 161 0.62 2.23 -3.28
N ALA A 162 1.65 2.91 -2.80
CA ALA A 162 1.55 4.32 -2.44
C ALA A 162 1.25 5.16 -3.69
N PHE A 163 0.41 6.18 -3.53
CA PHE A 163 0.02 7.05 -4.64
C PHE A 163 0.94 8.27 -4.73
N CYS A 164 2.00 8.15 -5.52
CA CYS A 164 3.02 9.16 -5.78
C CYS A 164 2.61 10.10 -6.94
N LYS A 165 1.56 10.90 -6.72
CA LYS A 165 0.96 11.76 -7.76
C LYS A 165 1.97 12.69 -8.45
N ILE A 166 2.79 13.41 -7.67
CA ILE A 166 3.71 14.43 -8.20
C ILE A 166 4.79 13.79 -9.09
N GLN A 167 5.38 12.69 -8.64
CA GLN A 167 6.41 11.96 -9.39
C GLN A 167 5.82 11.37 -10.68
N ALA A 168 4.63 10.78 -10.61
CA ALA A 168 3.95 10.19 -11.76
C ALA A 168 3.55 11.24 -12.81
N GLU A 169 3.04 12.41 -12.40
CA GLU A 169 2.73 13.52 -13.32
C GLU A 169 3.97 14.05 -14.03
N LYS A 170 5.09 14.21 -13.31
CA LYS A 170 6.37 14.63 -13.91
C LYS A 170 6.88 13.60 -14.91
N LEU A 171 6.88 12.32 -14.53
CA LEU A 171 7.27 11.23 -15.42
C LEU A 171 6.39 11.21 -16.67
N GLN A 172 5.07 11.35 -16.50
CA GLN A 172 4.13 11.43 -17.62
C GLN A 172 4.49 12.56 -18.58
N ARG A 173 4.75 13.77 -18.09
CA ARG A 173 5.12 14.93 -18.93
C ARG A 173 6.42 14.68 -19.70
N VAL A 174 7.42 14.08 -19.07
CA VAL A 174 8.70 13.76 -19.73
C VAL A 174 8.52 12.69 -20.80
N LEU A 175 7.74 11.64 -20.52
CA LEU A 175 7.44 10.60 -21.51
C LEU A 175 6.63 11.16 -22.68
N GLU A 176 5.61 11.99 -22.43
CA GLU A 176 4.82 12.63 -23.49
C GLU A 176 5.68 13.56 -24.36
N LYS A 177 6.55 14.38 -23.75
CA LYS A 177 7.47 15.25 -24.50
C LYS A 177 8.44 14.44 -25.37
N LYS A 178 9.01 13.34 -24.84
CA LYS A 178 9.88 12.46 -25.61
C LYS A 178 9.14 11.74 -26.74
N GLN A 179 7.92 11.29 -26.49
CA GLN A 179 7.06 10.68 -27.50
C GLN A 179 6.72 11.66 -28.63
N GLN A 180 6.37 12.90 -28.30
CA GLN A 180 6.13 13.96 -29.29
C GLN A 180 7.39 14.28 -30.11
N LEU A 181 8.56 14.34 -29.47
CA LEU A 181 9.82 14.59 -30.16
C LEU A 181 10.19 13.44 -31.12
N ASN A 182 10.02 12.20 -30.69
CA ASN A 182 10.27 11.02 -31.52
C ASN A 182 9.23 10.89 -32.65
N ALA A 183 7.96 11.23 -32.40
CA ALA A 183 6.94 11.33 -33.44
C ALA A 183 7.27 12.44 -34.44
N TYR A 184 7.74 13.60 -33.98
CA TYR A 184 8.21 14.69 -34.85
C TYR A 184 9.39 14.26 -35.74
N GLN A 185 10.34 13.50 -35.18
CA GLN A 185 11.50 13.02 -35.94
C GLN A 185 11.16 11.91 -36.94
N ARG A 186 10.16 11.07 -36.64
CA ARG A 186 9.73 9.97 -37.51
C ARG A 186 8.65 10.37 -38.52
N GLY A 187 7.76 11.29 -38.15
CA GLY A 187 6.64 11.79 -38.96
C GLY A 187 7.01 12.96 -39.86
N LEU A 188 8.27 13.06 -40.29
CA LEU A 188 8.66 13.96 -41.37
C LEU A 188 8.73 13.17 -42.68
N ASP A 189 7.67 12.41 -42.97
CA ASP A 189 7.51 11.88 -44.31
C ASP A 189 7.13 13.05 -45.21
N PHE A 190 8.00 13.30 -46.20
CA PHE A 190 7.80 14.33 -47.19
C PHE A 190 6.51 13.99 -47.96
N ARG A 191 5.49 14.83 -47.82
CA ARG A 191 4.20 14.62 -48.48
C ARG A 191 4.24 15.17 -49.90
N GLU A 192 4.46 16.47 -50.01
CA GLU A 192 4.31 17.22 -51.25
C GLU A 192 5.02 18.58 -51.15
N HIS A 193 5.38 19.16 -52.29
CA HIS A 193 5.77 20.56 -52.43
C HIS A 193 4.54 21.41 -52.73
N ARG A 194 4.21 22.37 -51.87
CA ARG A 194 3.17 23.37 -52.12
C ARG A 194 3.78 24.72 -52.47
N ALA A 195 3.09 25.56 -53.25
CA ALA A 195 3.43 26.97 -53.34
C ALA A 195 3.44 27.66 -51.96
N TYR A 196 4.48 28.47 -51.73
CA TYR A 196 4.68 29.27 -50.53
C TYR A 196 3.54 30.28 -50.33
N ARG A 197 3.04 30.39 -49.10
CA ARG A 197 2.06 31.41 -48.72
C ARG A 197 2.70 32.41 -47.75
N PRO A 198 2.35 33.70 -47.83
CA PRO A 198 2.81 34.69 -46.86
C PRO A 198 2.48 34.26 -45.42
N GLY A 199 3.50 34.09 -44.59
CA GLY A 199 3.39 33.58 -43.22
C GLY A 199 4.03 32.20 -43.00
N ASP A 200 4.33 31.47 -44.07
CA ASP A 200 5.07 30.21 -44.00
C ASP A 200 6.55 30.45 -43.61
N SER A 201 7.18 29.48 -42.93
CA SER A 201 8.57 29.63 -42.48
C SER A 201 9.57 29.42 -43.62
N PHE A 202 10.50 30.37 -43.81
CA PHE A 202 11.56 30.25 -44.83
C PHE A 202 12.46 29.01 -44.67
N ASN A 203 12.57 28.45 -43.45
CA ASN A 203 13.42 27.29 -43.15
C ASN A 203 12.96 26.00 -43.84
N ARG A 204 11.74 25.97 -44.38
CA ARG A 204 11.13 24.78 -45.01
C ARG A 204 10.97 24.91 -46.53
N ILE A 205 11.52 25.97 -47.13
CA ILE A 205 11.52 26.17 -48.58
C ILE A 205 12.54 25.22 -49.22
N ASP A 206 12.12 24.55 -50.28
CA ASP A 206 13.01 23.78 -51.14
C ASP A 206 13.71 24.72 -52.12
N TRP A 207 14.81 25.34 -51.70
CA TRP A 207 15.55 26.29 -52.52
C TRP A 207 16.01 25.70 -53.87
N LYS A 208 16.33 24.40 -53.89
CA LYS A 208 16.82 23.74 -55.10
C LYS A 208 15.70 23.56 -56.12
N LEU A 209 14.55 23.03 -55.69
CA LEU A 209 13.42 22.85 -56.60
C LEU A 209 12.82 24.20 -57.01
N SER A 210 12.74 25.16 -56.08
CA SER A 210 12.22 26.50 -56.34
C SER A 210 13.04 27.26 -57.39
N ALA A 211 14.37 27.07 -57.40
CA ALA A 211 15.25 27.67 -58.40
C ALA A 211 14.99 27.12 -59.81
N HIS A 212 14.62 25.84 -59.93
CA HIS A 212 14.31 25.20 -61.20
C HIS A 212 12.92 25.57 -61.74
N THR A 213 11.91 25.67 -60.86
CA THR A 213 10.53 25.98 -61.25
C THR A 213 10.22 27.47 -61.30
N GLN A 214 11.12 28.34 -60.82
CA GLN A 214 10.90 29.78 -60.64
C GLN A 214 9.71 30.12 -59.71
N GLU A 215 9.30 29.17 -58.88
CA GLU A 215 8.22 29.30 -57.91
C GLU A 215 8.72 28.88 -56.53
N TRP A 216 8.29 29.59 -55.49
CA TRP A 216 8.72 29.29 -54.12
C TRP A 216 7.96 28.06 -53.62
N LEU A 217 8.65 26.92 -53.54
CA LEU A 217 8.09 25.64 -53.15
C LEU A 217 8.41 25.34 -51.68
N TYR A 218 7.37 25.17 -50.89
CA TYR A 218 7.39 24.87 -49.47
C TYR A 218 7.19 23.36 -49.26
N ARG A 219 8.05 22.74 -48.46
CA ARG A 219 7.95 21.31 -48.12
C ARG A 219 6.86 21.10 -47.07
N GLU A 220 5.76 20.45 -47.47
CA GLU A 220 4.75 19.95 -46.53
C GLU A 220 5.12 18.54 -46.10
N TYR A 221 5.06 18.30 -44.79
CA TYR A 221 5.25 16.99 -44.18
C TYR A 221 3.92 16.54 -43.61
N ASP A 222 3.53 15.30 -43.87
CA ASP A 222 2.36 14.73 -43.22
C ASP A 222 2.76 14.26 -41.83
N TYR A 223 2.10 14.83 -40.82
CA TYR A 223 2.14 14.28 -39.48
C TYR A 223 1.26 13.03 -39.49
N GLN A 224 1.84 11.87 -39.80
CA GLN A 224 1.18 10.62 -39.43
C GLN A 224 1.16 10.56 -37.91
N GLU A 225 0.00 10.85 -37.32
CA GLU A 225 -0.36 10.36 -36.00
C GLU A 225 -0.46 8.83 -36.08
N GLU A 226 0.67 8.14 -36.28
CA GLU A 226 0.71 6.74 -35.85
C GLU A 226 0.45 6.78 -34.35
N GLU A 227 -0.74 6.33 -33.95
CA GLU A 227 -1.14 6.05 -32.58
C GLU A 227 -0.23 4.96 -31.99
N CYS A 228 1.05 5.30 -31.78
CA CYS A 228 2.01 4.47 -31.10
C CYS A 228 1.66 4.52 -29.61
N SER A 229 0.59 3.80 -29.22
CA SER A 229 0.29 3.51 -27.83
C SER A 229 1.47 2.73 -27.25
N PRO A 230 2.30 3.36 -26.39
CA PRO A 230 3.47 2.69 -25.85
C PRO A 230 3.03 1.55 -24.93
N LEU A 231 3.75 0.44 -24.98
CA LEU A 231 3.59 -0.64 -24.01
C LEU A 231 4.29 -0.22 -22.71
N PHE A 232 3.54 -0.15 -21.61
CA PHE A 232 4.14 0.05 -20.28
C PHE A 232 4.42 -1.31 -19.66
N CYS A 233 5.69 -1.61 -19.44
CA CYS A 233 6.12 -2.88 -18.89
C CYS A 233 6.73 -2.70 -17.50
N PHE A 234 6.19 -3.37 -16.49
CA PHE A 234 6.80 -3.46 -15.15
C PHE A 234 7.61 -4.75 -15.02
N TRP A 235 8.91 -4.63 -14.74
CA TRP A 235 9.82 -5.75 -14.53
C TRP A 235 9.96 -6.02 -13.03
N GLY A 236 9.18 -6.94 -12.49
CA GLY A 236 9.12 -7.23 -11.07
C GLY A 236 10.21 -8.16 -10.57
N SER A 237 11.47 -7.73 -10.59
CA SER A 237 12.60 -8.47 -10.03
C SER A 237 12.72 -8.30 -8.51
N HIS A 238 13.41 -9.24 -7.86
CA HIS A 238 13.71 -9.15 -6.43
C HIS A 238 14.73 -8.04 -6.17
N SER A 239 14.30 -6.90 -5.66
CA SER A 239 15.17 -5.78 -5.31
C SER A 239 14.53 -4.92 -4.22
N PRO A 240 15.30 -4.24 -3.34
CA PRO A 240 14.76 -3.27 -2.39
C PRO A 240 13.99 -2.12 -3.07
N LYS A 241 14.28 -1.85 -4.35
CA LYS A 241 13.62 -0.81 -5.17
C LYS A 241 12.31 -1.27 -5.81
N PHE A 242 11.92 -2.53 -5.65
CA PHE A 242 10.70 -3.08 -6.22
C PHE A 242 9.47 -2.28 -5.78
N GLU A 243 9.32 -2.08 -4.48
CA GLU A 243 8.15 -1.45 -3.89
C GLU A 243 8.01 0.05 -4.27
N PRO A 244 9.04 0.90 -4.17
CA PRO A 244 8.97 2.30 -4.64
C PRO A 244 8.69 2.42 -6.15
N LEU A 245 9.24 1.51 -6.96
CA LEU A 245 8.99 1.54 -8.39
C LEU A 245 7.57 1.08 -8.74
N LEU A 246 7.04 0.10 -8.00
CA LEU A 246 5.66 -0.32 -8.12
C LEU A 246 4.69 0.81 -7.75
N ASP A 247 4.99 1.59 -6.69
CA ASP A 247 4.21 2.79 -6.32
C ASP A 247 4.13 3.78 -7.49
N LEU A 248 5.27 4.06 -8.13
CA LEU A 248 5.35 4.97 -9.27
C LEU A 248 4.59 4.42 -10.49
N TYR A 249 4.78 3.14 -10.81
CA TYR A 249 4.11 2.47 -11.92
C TYR A 249 2.59 2.46 -11.72
N PHE A 250 2.13 2.09 -10.53
CA PHE A 250 0.71 2.13 -10.16
C PHE A 250 0.14 3.55 -10.26
N SER A 251 0.88 4.55 -9.78
CA SER A 251 0.46 5.95 -9.85
C SER A 251 0.34 6.45 -11.29
N LEU A 252 1.29 6.08 -12.15
CA LEU A 252 1.25 6.41 -13.58
C LEU A 252 0.08 5.73 -14.30
N TRP A 253 -0.16 4.45 -14.00
CA TRP A 253 -1.33 3.72 -14.49
C TRP A 253 -2.63 4.41 -14.11
N HIS A 254 -2.76 4.80 -12.84
CA HIS A 254 -3.95 5.48 -12.34
C HIS A 254 -4.19 6.83 -13.04
N LEU A 255 -3.15 7.62 -13.30
CA LEU A 255 -3.25 8.87 -14.07
C LEU A 255 -3.60 8.66 -15.54
N ARG A 256 -3.17 7.54 -16.14
CA ARG A 256 -3.43 7.22 -17.55
C ARG A 256 -4.65 6.33 -17.77
N LYS A 257 -5.42 6.01 -16.74
CA LYS A 257 -6.56 5.08 -16.82
C LYS A 257 -7.54 5.43 -17.93
N GLU A 258 -7.82 6.71 -18.15
CA GLU A 258 -8.72 7.20 -19.21
C GLU A 258 -8.20 6.91 -20.62
N LYS A 259 -6.88 6.97 -20.82
CA LYS A 259 -6.23 6.69 -22.11
C LYS A 259 -6.08 5.18 -22.40
N GLN A 260 -6.47 4.32 -21.46
CA GLN A 260 -6.36 2.86 -21.54
C GLN A 260 -5.01 2.36 -22.11
N PRO A 261 -3.88 2.69 -21.45
CA PRO A 261 -2.58 2.21 -21.91
C PRO A 261 -2.53 0.69 -21.91
N GLU A 262 -1.75 0.12 -22.84
CA GLU A 262 -1.47 -1.30 -22.82
C GLU A 262 -0.38 -1.58 -21.79
N LEU A 263 -0.66 -2.51 -20.88
CA LEU A 263 0.18 -2.83 -19.75
C LEU A 263 0.68 -4.26 -19.86
N LEU A 264 1.93 -4.45 -19.48
CA LEU A 264 2.54 -5.74 -19.24
C LEU A 264 3.17 -5.72 -17.84
N ILE A 265 2.69 -6.54 -16.93
CA ILE A 265 3.26 -6.65 -15.59
C ILE A 265 3.90 -8.02 -15.48
N LEU A 266 5.20 -8.05 -15.23
CA LEU A 266 5.99 -9.25 -15.06
C LEU A 266 6.37 -9.33 -13.58
N GLY A 267 6.02 -10.43 -12.92
CA GLY A 267 6.27 -10.67 -11.50
C GLY A 267 6.06 -12.15 -11.20
N ASN A 268 5.63 -12.48 -9.99
CA ASN A 268 5.20 -13.85 -9.65
C ASN A 268 4.09 -14.36 -10.58
N ARG A 269 3.28 -13.45 -11.12
CA ARG A 269 2.26 -13.68 -12.15
C ARG A 269 2.47 -12.66 -13.26
N ALA A 270 2.30 -13.10 -14.51
CA ALA A 270 2.33 -12.22 -15.66
C ALA A 270 0.91 -11.73 -15.98
N PHE A 271 0.75 -10.43 -16.24
CA PHE A 271 -0.49 -9.83 -16.70
C PHE A 271 -0.25 -9.02 -17.97
N HIS A 272 -1.13 -9.19 -18.96
CA HIS A 272 -1.17 -8.37 -20.16
C HIS A 272 -2.61 -7.89 -20.38
N GLY A 273 -2.79 -6.59 -20.56
CA GLY A 273 -4.11 -5.99 -20.77
C GLY A 273 -4.16 -4.51 -20.41
N LYS A 274 -5.39 -3.97 -20.29
CA LYS A 274 -5.64 -2.54 -20.03
C LYS A 274 -5.91 -2.24 -18.56
N ASP A 275 -6.57 -3.16 -17.83
CA ASP A 275 -6.92 -2.98 -16.43
C ASP A 275 -6.62 -4.26 -15.63
N PRO A 276 -5.54 -4.28 -14.83
CA PRO A 276 -5.21 -5.41 -13.96
C PRO A 276 -6.10 -5.48 -12.71
N GLY A 277 -6.80 -4.39 -12.36
CA GLY A 277 -7.55 -4.28 -11.12
C GLY A 277 -6.69 -4.00 -9.89
N HIS A 278 -7.32 -3.52 -8.84
CA HIS A 278 -6.65 -3.08 -7.60
C HIS A 278 -6.09 -4.26 -6.77
N THR A 279 -6.79 -5.39 -6.74
CA THR A 279 -6.38 -6.60 -6.01
C THR A 279 -5.12 -7.22 -6.60
N TYR A 280 -4.91 -7.08 -7.92
CA TYR A 280 -3.69 -7.53 -8.59
C TYR A 280 -2.47 -6.78 -8.06
N PHE A 281 -2.53 -5.44 -8.01
CA PHE A 281 -1.43 -4.63 -7.46
C PHE A 281 -1.18 -4.87 -5.96
N ALA A 282 -2.24 -5.14 -5.20
CA ALA A 282 -2.10 -5.47 -3.77
C ALA A 282 -1.36 -6.80 -3.55
N SER A 283 -1.55 -7.79 -4.43
CA SER A 283 -1.01 -9.15 -4.28
C SER A 283 0.18 -9.50 -5.17
N LEU A 284 0.62 -8.57 -6.03
CA LEU A 284 1.77 -8.78 -6.90
C LEU A 284 3.03 -9.09 -6.08
N GLU A 285 3.89 -9.99 -6.52
CA GLU A 285 5.19 -10.18 -5.87
C GLU A 285 6.27 -10.21 -6.95
N ALA A 286 7.53 -10.10 -6.54
CA ALA A 286 8.64 -10.31 -7.45
C ALA A 286 8.64 -11.76 -7.98
N GLY A 287 9.09 -11.94 -9.22
CA GLY A 287 9.13 -13.23 -9.90
C GLY A 287 10.50 -13.54 -10.50
N ASP A 288 10.57 -14.69 -11.20
CA ASP A 288 11.79 -15.14 -11.86
C ASP A 288 12.01 -14.46 -13.22
N GLU A 289 13.14 -13.78 -13.34
CA GLU A 289 13.51 -12.96 -14.51
C GLU A 289 13.67 -13.77 -15.79
N LYS A 290 14.02 -15.06 -15.69
CA LYS A 290 14.26 -15.93 -16.86
C LYS A 290 13.05 -16.04 -17.78
N ALA A 291 11.84 -16.02 -17.22
CA ALA A 291 10.60 -16.10 -17.99
C ALA A 291 10.17 -14.75 -18.59
N PHE A 292 10.66 -13.64 -18.05
CA PHE A 292 10.17 -12.29 -18.37
C PHE A 292 10.50 -11.90 -19.81
N LEU A 293 11.69 -12.23 -20.29
CA LEU A 293 12.13 -11.93 -21.65
C LEU A 293 11.23 -12.58 -22.71
N ALA A 294 10.80 -13.83 -22.49
CA ALA A 294 9.91 -14.54 -23.40
C ALA A 294 8.53 -13.87 -23.47
N HIS A 295 7.97 -13.48 -22.32
CA HIS A 295 6.70 -12.75 -22.27
C HIS A 295 6.81 -11.37 -22.92
N LEU A 296 7.89 -10.64 -22.65
CA LEU A 296 8.12 -9.32 -23.23
C LEU A 296 8.21 -9.39 -24.76
N LYS A 297 8.97 -10.35 -25.31
CA LYS A 297 9.07 -10.55 -26.77
C LYS A 297 7.72 -10.86 -27.42
N LYS A 298 6.85 -11.63 -26.76
CA LYS A 298 5.52 -12.00 -27.27
C LYS A 298 4.60 -10.80 -27.47
N TYR A 299 4.67 -9.80 -26.60
CA TYR A 299 3.77 -8.63 -26.60
C TYR A 299 4.47 -7.32 -26.98
N ALA A 300 5.72 -7.37 -27.44
CA ALA A 300 6.54 -6.20 -27.68
C ALA A 300 5.99 -5.31 -28.81
N LYS A 301 5.72 -4.03 -28.49
CA LYS A 301 5.33 -2.97 -29.44
C LYS A 301 6.52 -2.16 -29.95
N LYS A 302 6.27 -1.27 -30.93
CA LYS A 302 7.26 -0.30 -31.47
C LYS A 302 7.88 0.58 -30.37
N GLN A 303 7.09 0.97 -29.37
CA GLN A 303 7.54 1.77 -28.22
C GLN A 303 7.26 1.03 -26.91
N ILE A 304 8.28 0.89 -26.06
CA ILE A 304 8.18 0.22 -24.76
C ILE A 304 8.74 1.16 -23.68
N VAL A 305 7.98 1.35 -22.59
CA VAL A 305 8.46 2.00 -21.37
C VAL A 305 8.64 0.91 -20.32
N LEU A 306 9.90 0.58 -20.03
CA LEU A 306 10.27 -0.50 -19.13
C LEU A 306 10.65 0.06 -17.76
N PHE A 307 9.94 -0.38 -16.73
CA PHE A 307 10.20 -0.03 -15.33
C PHE A 307 11.02 -1.17 -14.72
N VAL A 308 12.27 -0.89 -14.36
CA VAL A 308 13.18 -1.89 -13.81
C VAL A 308 13.68 -1.48 -12.41
N PRO A 309 13.49 -2.32 -11.38
CA PRO A 309 13.99 -2.08 -10.03
C PRO A 309 15.52 -2.00 -9.97
N GLU A 310 16.19 -2.92 -10.67
CA GLU A 310 17.65 -3.10 -10.62
C GLU A 310 18.18 -3.62 -11.96
N ASN A 311 19.36 -3.16 -12.36
CA ASN A 311 19.95 -3.54 -13.65
C ASN A 311 20.63 -4.91 -13.54
N SER A 312 19.88 -5.97 -13.84
CA SER A 312 20.36 -7.35 -13.92
C SER A 312 20.96 -7.64 -15.31
N PRO A 313 21.80 -8.69 -15.44
CA PRO A 313 22.28 -9.11 -16.76
C PRO A 313 21.13 -9.49 -17.70
N GLU A 314 20.04 -10.06 -17.18
CA GLU A 314 18.83 -10.40 -17.94
C GLU A 314 18.13 -9.15 -18.50
N VAL A 315 18.07 -8.07 -17.73
CA VAL A 315 17.53 -6.78 -18.18
C VAL A 315 18.41 -6.20 -19.28
N SER A 316 19.73 -6.26 -19.12
CA SER A 316 20.67 -5.74 -20.13
C SER A 316 20.53 -6.49 -21.45
N GLU A 317 20.45 -7.83 -21.40
CA GLU A 317 20.19 -8.67 -22.58
C GLU A 317 18.82 -8.34 -23.24
N ALA A 318 17.79 -8.10 -22.42
CA ALA A 318 16.48 -7.68 -22.90
C ALA A 318 16.54 -6.35 -23.64
N ILE A 319 17.24 -5.37 -23.08
CA ILE A 319 17.39 -4.04 -23.66
C ILE A 319 18.13 -4.13 -24.99
N GLU A 320 19.29 -4.81 -25.04
CA GLU A 320 20.08 -4.97 -26.27
C GLU A 320 19.30 -5.66 -27.38
N THR A 321 18.51 -6.67 -27.03
CA THR A 321 17.68 -7.40 -28.00
C THR A 321 16.55 -6.54 -28.54
N LEU A 322 15.90 -5.75 -27.68
CA LEU A 322 14.74 -4.94 -28.05
C LEU A 322 15.13 -3.63 -28.73
N SER A 323 16.27 -3.03 -28.37
CA SER A 323 16.74 -1.75 -28.91
C SER A 323 17.12 -1.78 -30.38
N LYS A 324 17.28 -2.98 -30.98
CA LYS A 324 17.59 -3.15 -32.41
C LYS A 324 16.49 -2.58 -33.30
N ASP A 325 15.24 -2.92 -33.00
CA ASP A 325 14.09 -2.59 -33.86
C ASP A 325 13.07 -1.66 -33.18
N ARG A 326 13.19 -1.42 -31.86
CA ARG A 326 12.18 -0.74 -31.04
C ARG A 326 12.78 0.39 -30.23
N THR A 327 11.96 1.39 -29.92
CA THR A 327 12.33 2.45 -28.97
C THR A 327 11.97 2.02 -27.54
N VAL A 328 13.00 1.84 -26.72
CA VAL A 328 12.87 1.44 -25.30
C VAL A 328 13.26 2.62 -24.42
N TYR A 329 12.36 3.00 -23.51
CA TYR A 329 12.63 3.93 -22.43
C TYR A 329 12.76 3.14 -21.12
N LEU A 330 13.90 3.26 -20.46
CA LEU A 330 14.15 2.61 -19.18
C LEU A 330 13.87 3.59 -18.05
N VAL A 331 13.05 3.18 -17.08
CA VAL A 331 12.71 3.95 -15.89
C VAL A 331 13.17 3.17 -14.66
N TYR A 332 14.09 3.75 -13.89
CA TYR A 332 14.71 3.09 -12.74
C TYR A 332 15.18 4.13 -11.72
N PHE A 333 15.47 3.67 -10.51
CA PHE A 333 16.03 4.52 -9.46
C PHE A 333 17.55 4.32 -9.36
N VAL A 334 18.31 5.42 -9.42
CA VAL A 334 19.72 5.47 -9.04
C VAL A 334 19.80 6.14 -7.68
N GLU A 335 20.30 5.41 -6.68
CA GLU A 335 20.20 5.79 -5.26
C GLU A 335 18.75 6.12 -4.88
N LYS A 336 18.40 7.41 -4.83
CA LYS A 336 17.06 7.92 -4.55
C LYS A 336 16.45 8.70 -5.72
N GLN A 337 17.18 8.97 -6.80
CA GLN A 337 16.67 9.77 -7.90
C GLN A 337 16.11 8.90 -9.02
N LEU A 338 14.92 9.27 -9.49
CA LEU A 338 14.30 8.64 -10.65
C LEU A 338 15.00 9.07 -11.93
N MET A 339 15.49 8.08 -12.68
CA MET A 339 16.18 8.25 -13.96
C MET A 339 15.31 7.72 -15.09
N VAL A 340 15.33 8.43 -16.22
CA VAL A 340 14.76 7.98 -17.48
C VAL A 340 15.87 7.91 -18.51
N GLN A 341 16.18 6.70 -18.97
CA GLN A 341 17.22 6.46 -19.96
C GLN A 341 16.61 6.09 -21.31
N GLU A 342 17.19 6.62 -22.37
CA GLU A 342 16.89 6.30 -23.76
C GLU A 342 18.20 6.13 -24.50
N LYS A 343 18.54 4.89 -24.89
CA LYS A 343 19.88 4.53 -25.38
C LYS A 343 20.96 5.01 -24.37
N ASP A 344 21.89 5.86 -24.81
CA ASP A 344 22.97 6.41 -23.96
C ASP A 344 22.59 7.73 -23.25
N LYS A 345 21.39 8.28 -23.52
CA LYS A 345 20.96 9.54 -22.92
C LYS A 345 20.21 9.28 -21.61
N ILE A 346 20.82 9.66 -20.49
CA ILE A 346 20.22 9.60 -19.16
C ILE A 346 19.66 10.97 -18.81
N CYS A 347 18.39 11.01 -18.39
CA CYS A 347 17.75 12.22 -17.87
C CYS A 347 17.29 11.97 -16.43
N SER A 348 17.79 12.78 -15.49
CA SER A 348 17.27 12.79 -14.12
C SER A 348 15.96 13.57 -14.06
N LEU A 349 15.03 13.10 -13.22
CA LEU A 349 13.78 13.79 -12.95
C LEU A 349 13.93 14.66 -11.69
N PRO A 350 13.95 16.01 -11.81
CA PRO A 350 14.10 16.89 -10.65
C PRO A 350 12.92 16.74 -9.68
N GLY A 351 13.22 16.44 -8.42
CA GLY A 351 12.23 16.15 -7.37
C GLY A 351 11.51 14.80 -7.57
N GLY A 352 12.12 13.87 -8.29
CA GLY A 352 11.79 12.44 -8.30
C GLY A 352 12.57 11.67 -7.24
N GLU A 353 12.81 12.29 -6.09
CA GLU A 353 13.51 11.67 -4.98
C GLU A 353 12.58 10.66 -4.28
N TRP A 354 13.13 9.49 -4.00
CA TRP A 354 12.54 8.51 -3.13
C TRP A 354 12.63 9.01 -1.69
N ILE A 355 11.48 9.29 -1.09
CA ILE A 355 11.37 9.67 0.32
C ILE A 355 11.36 8.37 1.12
N ASP A 356 12.46 8.13 1.84
CA ASP A 356 12.50 7.17 2.93
C ASP A 356 11.69 7.76 4.09
N ASP A 357 10.81 6.93 4.67
CA ASP A 357 10.23 7.16 5.99
C ASP A 357 10.92 6.24 7.01
#